data_AF-A0A2E1X901-F1
#
_entry.id   AF-A0A2E1X901-F1
#
_cell.length_a   1.000
_cell.length_b   1.000
_cell.length_c   1.000
_cell.angle_alpha   90.00
_cell.angle_beta   90.00
_cell.angle_gamma   90.00
#
_symmetry.space_group_name_H-M   'P 1'
#
loop_
_entity.id
_entity.type
_entity.pdbx_description
1 polymer ?
#
loop_
_entity_poly.entity_id
_entity_poly.type
_entity_poly.pdbx_seq_one_letter_code
_entity_poly.pdbx_strand_id
1 'polypeptide(L)'
;MLVKLGLPAAAMAGAMLSVALAGEWADACVATLEADGRDSSGCACLEAEIEANDLADEFLALAEIEDPAERYDSASAEAQAAMDKCTR
;
A
#
# COMPACT_ATOMS: atom_id res chain seq x y z
N MET A 1 29.54 10.47 -35.82
CA MET A 1 29.48 11.01 -34.43
C MET A 1 28.13 10.65 -33.85
N LEU A 2 28.17 10.04 -32.66
CA LEU A 2 27.04 9.37 -32.02
C LEU A 2 25.93 10.33 -31.56
N VAL A 3 24.71 9.80 -31.63
CA VAL A 3 23.42 10.35 -31.20
C VAL A 3 23.47 10.88 -29.76
N LYS A 4 23.04 12.13 -29.55
CA LYS A 4 22.81 12.71 -28.22
C LYS A 4 21.47 13.45 -28.21
N LEU A 5 20.40 12.68 -28.19
CA LEU A 5 19.06 13.11 -27.80
C LEU A 5 18.71 12.32 -26.55
N GLY A 6 19.06 12.87 -25.39
CA GLY A 6 18.67 12.33 -24.10
C GLY A 6 17.21 12.65 -23.85
N LEU A 7 16.38 11.61 -23.80
CA LEU A 7 15.12 11.62 -23.05
C LEU A 7 15.43 11.83 -21.57
N PRO A 8 14.55 12.54 -20.86
CA PRO A 8 13.83 11.84 -19.81
C PRO A 8 12.33 11.87 -20.12
N ALA A 9 11.81 10.68 -20.40
CA ALA A 9 10.40 10.36 -20.26
C ALA A 9 10.03 10.46 -18.78
N ALA A 10 9.18 11.41 -18.42
CA ALA A 10 8.34 11.38 -17.22
C ALA A 10 7.44 12.63 -17.19
N ALA A 11 6.51 12.72 -18.13
CA ALA A 11 5.39 13.65 -18.02
C ALA A 11 4.18 13.01 -18.72
N MET A 12 3.78 11.83 -18.25
CA MET A 12 2.50 11.25 -18.62
C MET A 12 1.70 11.00 -17.35
N ALA A 13 0.44 11.45 -17.42
CA ALA A 13 -0.70 11.02 -16.62
C ALA A 13 -0.89 11.63 -15.21
N GLY A 14 -0.87 12.97 -15.14
CA GLY A 14 -1.72 13.68 -14.19
C GLY A 14 -3.12 13.87 -14.78
N ALA A 15 -3.95 12.82 -14.80
CA ALA A 15 -5.41 12.85 -14.93
C ALA A 15 -5.93 11.40 -15.02
N MET A 16 -6.86 11.02 -14.13
CA MET A 16 -7.59 9.73 -14.07
C MET A 16 -7.00 8.58 -13.21
N LEU A 17 -6.57 8.83 -11.96
CA LEU A 17 -6.18 7.73 -11.03
C LEU A 17 -7.21 7.42 -9.93
N SER A 18 -8.41 7.98 -9.95
CA SER A 18 -9.35 7.85 -8.83
C SER A 18 -10.17 6.54 -8.79
N VAL A 19 -9.88 5.54 -9.64
CA VAL A 19 -10.66 4.27 -9.69
C VAL A 19 -9.81 3.04 -10.07
N ALA A 20 -8.48 3.10 -9.91
CA ALA A 20 -7.58 1.99 -10.28
C ALA A 20 -6.65 1.53 -9.13
N LEU A 21 -7.00 1.87 -7.87
CA LEU A 21 -6.23 1.49 -6.69
C LEU A 21 -6.51 0.05 -6.23
N ALA A 22 -7.58 -0.59 -6.72
CA ALA A 22 -7.91 -1.98 -6.40
C ALA A 22 -6.90 -2.94 -7.04
N GLY A 23 -6.02 -3.49 -6.22
CA GLY A 23 -4.91 -4.39 -6.52
C GLY A 23 -3.55 -3.78 -6.20
N GLU A 24 -3.39 -2.45 -6.32
CA GLU A 24 -2.07 -1.79 -6.19
C GLU A 24 -1.55 -1.83 -4.75
N TRP A 25 -2.46 -1.84 -3.77
CA TRP A 25 -2.11 -1.93 -2.35
C TRP A 25 -1.74 -3.36 -1.98
N ALA A 26 -2.50 -4.34 -2.48
CA ALA A 26 -2.17 -5.73 -2.28
C ALA A 26 -0.82 -6.08 -2.93
N ASP A 27 -0.55 -5.62 -4.16
CA ASP A 27 0.71 -5.84 -4.85
C ASP A 27 1.90 -5.20 -4.10
N ALA A 28 1.76 -3.96 -3.63
CA ALA A 28 2.80 -3.29 -2.83
C ALA A 28 3.05 -4.01 -1.49
N CYS A 29 1.99 -4.41 -0.80
CA CYS A 29 2.05 -5.21 0.43
C CYS A 29 2.78 -6.54 0.20
N VAL A 30 2.43 -7.27 -0.86
CA VAL A 30 3.08 -8.54 -1.23
C VAL A 30 4.56 -8.31 -1.48
N ALA A 31 4.92 -7.33 -2.30
CA ALA A 31 6.32 -7.05 -2.65
C ALA A 31 7.18 -6.74 -1.41
N THR A 32 6.65 -5.97 -0.47
CA THR A 32 7.35 -5.69 0.80
C THR A 32 7.48 -6.93 1.67
N LEU A 33 6.39 -7.67 1.88
CA LEU A 33 6.40 -8.82 2.78
C LEU A 33 7.24 -9.98 2.22
N GLU A 34 7.20 -10.23 0.91
CA GLU A 34 8.05 -11.23 0.27
C GLU A 34 9.54 -10.87 0.35
N ALA A 35 9.89 -9.58 0.19
CA ALA A 35 11.26 -9.11 0.37
C ALA A 35 11.77 -9.32 1.81
N ASP A 36 10.89 -9.21 2.79
CA ASP A 36 11.17 -9.46 4.20
C ASP A 36 11.08 -10.96 4.58
N GLY A 37 10.72 -11.85 3.65
CA GLY A 37 10.51 -13.28 3.91
C GLY A 37 9.31 -13.58 4.80
N ARG A 38 8.30 -12.71 4.78
CA ARG A 38 7.08 -12.76 5.58
C ARG A 38 5.90 -13.28 4.76
N ASP A 39 4.87 -13.76 5.45
CA ASP A 39 3.63 -14.21 4.80
C ASP A 39 2.85 -13.04 4.19
N SER A 40 2.47 -13.17 2.93
CA SER A 40 1.73 -12.17 2.14
C SER A 40 0.26 -12.54 1.92
N SER A 41 -0.19 -13.68 2.46
CA SER A 41 -1.56 -14.20 2.26
C SER A 41 -2.66 -13.22 2.70
N GLY A 42 -2.35 -12.32 3.64
CA GLY A 42 -3.25 -11.30 4.17
C GLY A 42 -3.42 -10.04 3.33
N CYS A 43 -2.56 -9.78 2.32
CA CYS A 43 -2.54 -8.50 1.61
C CYS A 43 -3.84 -8.20 0.85
N ALA A 44 -4.41 -9.20 0.17
CA ALA A 44 -5.68 -9.04 -0.54
C ALA A 44 -6.88 -8.84 0.40
N CYS A 45 -6.84 -9.44 1.59
CA CYS A 45 -7.85 -9.18 2.63
C CYS A 45 -7.73 -7.74 3.12
N LEU A 46 -6.51 -7.28 3.40
CA LEU A 46 -6.27 -5.95 3.95
C LEU A 46 -6.72 -4.86 2.99
N GLU A 47 -6.43 -5.00 1.70
CA GLU A 47 -6.91 -4.08 0.67
C GLU A 47 -8.45 -3.99 0.65
N ALA A 48 -9.13 -5.13 0.69
CA ALA A 48 -10.59 -5.15 0.72
C ALA A 48 -11.17 -4.43 1.96
N GLU A 49 -10.53 -4.56 3.13
CA GLU A 49 -10.96 -3.84 4.33
C GLU A 49 -10.64 -2.35 4.28
N ILE A 50 -9.51 -1.96 3.68
CA ILE A 50 -9.14 -0.56 3.48
C ILE A 50 -10.19 0.12 2.58
N GLU A 51 -10.58 -0.54 1.48
CA GLU A 51 -11.62 -0.03 0.57
C GLU A 51 -13.00 -0.01 1.21
N ALA A 52 -13.38 -1.08 1.92
CA ALA A 52 -14.72 -1.20 2.51
C ALA A 52 -14.99 -0.19 3.64
N ASN A 53 -13.94 0.28 4.31
CA ASN A 53 -14.03 1.17 5.47
C ASN A 53 -13.42 2.56 5.21
N ASP A 54 -13.08 2.90 3.96
CA ASP A 54 -12.48 4.18 3.56
C ASP A 54 -11.18 4.53 4.36
N LEU A 55 -10.33 3.53 4.64
CA LEU A 55 -9.13 3.68 5.51
C LEU A 55 -7.84 4.05 4.76
N ALA A 56 -7.91 4.34 3.46
CA ALA A 56 -6.73 4.52 2.62
C ALA A 56 -5.78 5.62 3.14
N ASP A 57 -6.30 6.82 3.44
CA ASP A 57 -5.49 7.93 3.95
C ASP A 57 -4.82 7.59 5.30
N GLU A 58 -5.52 6.83 6.14
CA GLU A 58 -4.98 6.39 7.42
C GLU A 58 -3.83 5.40 7.23
N PHE A 59 -4.00 4.38 6.37
CA PHE A 59 -2.94 3.41 6.09
C PHE A 59 -1.73 4.04 5.41
N LEU A 60 -1.90 5.11 4.61
CA LEU A 60 -0.76 5.90 4.10
C LEU A 60 0.01 6.57 5.24
N ALA A 61 -0.69 7.20 6.18
CA ALA A 61 -0.05 7.84 7.33
C ALA A 61 0.66 6.81 8.25
N LEU A 62 0.03 5.65 8.45
CA LEU A 62 0.60 4.56 9.24
C LEU A 62 1.83 3.93 8.57
N ALA A 63 1.93 3.95 7.24
CA ALA A 63 3.09 3.45 6.52
C ALA A 63 4.37 4.26 6.79
N GLU A 64 4.25 5.51 7.27
CA GLU A 64 5.40 6.33 7.68
C GLU A 64 6.00 5.87 9.02
N ILE A 65 5.28 5.06 9.81
CA ILE A 65 5.76 4.49 11.07
C ILE A 65 6.52 3.20 10.75
N GLU A 66 7.83 3.18 11.02
CA GLU A 66 8.70 2.02 10.72
C GLU A 66 8.37 0.79 11.60
N ASP A 67 8.17 0.99 12.90
CA ASP A 67 7.92 -0.09 13.86
C ASP A 67 6.50 -0.67 13.69
N PRO A 68 6.33 -1.97 13.39
CA PRO A 68 5.03 -2.58 13.20
C PRO A 68 4.11 -2.52 14.43
N ALA A 69 4.66 -2.59 15.65
CA ALA A 69 3.89 -2.50 16.87
C ALA A 69 3.41 -1.06 17.11
N GLU A 70 4.29 -0.07 16.92
CA GLU A 70 3.91 1.34 17.00
C GLU A 70 2.87 1.71 15.94
N ARG A 71 3.00 1.14 14.73
CA ARG A 71 2.02 1.30 13.65
C ARG A 71 0.65 0.77 14.06
N TYR A 72 0.59 -0.42 14.64
CA TYR A 72 -0.65 -1.01 15.12
C TYR A 72 -1.26 -0.19 16.27
N ASP A 73 -0.46 0.22 17.25
CA ASP A 73 -0.93 0.98 18.41
C ASP A 73 -1.42 2.39 18.05
N SER A 74 -0.89 2.96 16.96
CA SER A 74 -1.29 4.28 16.43
C SER A 74 -2.51 4.24 15.52
N ALA A 75 -2.90 3.05 15.05
CA ALA A 75 -4.04 2.87 14.17
C ALA A 75 -5.37 3.08 14.91
N SER A 76 -6.38 3.54 14.20
CA SER A 76 -7.77 3.62 14.66
C SER A 76 -8.32 2.24 15.02
N ALA A 77 -9.43 2.21 15.75
CA ALA A 77 -10.05 0.94 16.13
C ALA A 77 -10.49 0.13 14.88
N GLU A 78 -10.99 0.81 13.86
CA GLU A 78 -11.36 0.24 12.57
C GLU A 78 -10.14 -0.31 11.81
N ALA A 79 -9.03 0.44 11.76
CA ALA A 79 -7.80 -0.01 11.12
C ALA A 79 -7.14 -1.19 11.85
N GLN A 80 -7.13 -1.18 13.20
CA GLN A 80 -6.67 -2.31 14.01
C GLN A 80 -7.52 -3.56 13.73
N ALA A 81 -8.86 -3.42 13.65
CA ALA A 81 -9.74 -4.53 13.34
C ALA A 81 -9.48 -5.12 11.94
N ALA A 82 -9.19 -4.27 10.93
CA ALA A 82 -8.80 -4.71 9.61
C ALA A 82 -7.46 -5.47 9.61
N MET A 83 -6.44 -4.94 10.30
CA MET A 83 -5.14 -5.61 10.46
C MET A 83 -5.29 -6.96 11.16
N ASP A 84 -5.99 -7.02 12.28
CA ASP A 84 -6.22 -8.25 13.03
C ASP A 84 -6.98 -9.30 12.20
N LYS A 85 -7.98 -8.87 11.42
CA LYS A 85 -8.77 -9.76 10.55
C LYS A 85 -7.94 -10.38 9.44
N CYS A 86 -6.98 -9.63 8.90
CA CYS A 86 -6.27 -10.02 7.68
C CYS A 86 -4.85 -10.55 7.92
N THR A 87 -4.28 -10.38 9.12
CA THR A 87 -2.88 -10.78 9.42
C THR A 87 -2.74 -11.84 10.51
N ARG A 88 -3.84 -12.29 11.13
CA ARG A 88 -3.86 -13.36 12.14
C ARG A 88 -4.35 -14.70 11.61
#